data_AF-A0A5M8PZP2-F1
#
_entry.id   AF-A0A5M8PZP2-F1
#
_cell.length_a   1.000
_cell.length_b   1.000
_cell.length_c   1.000
_cell.angle_alpha   90.00
_cell.angle_beta   90.00
_cell.angle_gamma   90.00
#
_symmetry.space_group_name_H-M   'P 1'
#
loop_
_entity.id
_entity.type
_entity.pdbx_description
1 polymer ?
#
loop_
_entity_poly.entity_id
_entity_poly.type
_entity_poly.pdbx_seq_one_letter_code
_entity_poly.pdbx_strand_id
1 'polypeptide(L)'
;MSQYTSQYPNVPDDSALKKYYEEFYKAFDTPEAREKYVNHFRDDATMIMASKMVKSRPEILNMRKSMWEHVASRPHKPEKIFPFGPNADEVMILGPSLTD
;
A
#
# COMPACT_ATOMS: atom_id res chain seq x y z
N MET A 1 18.83 -19.83 -21.77
CA MET A 1 18.90 -19.09 -20.49
C MET A 1 18.40 -20.01 -19.39
N SER A 2 18.99 -19.96 -18.20
CA SER A 2 18.55 -20.76 -17.05
C SER A 2 17.13 -20.36 -16.62
N GLN A 3 16.29 -21.32 -16.24
CA GLN A 3 14.97 -21.03 -15.66
C GLN A 3 15.05 -20.27 -14.32
N TYR A 4 16.25 -20.16 -13.75
CA TYR A 4 16.54 -19.44 -12.50
C TYR A 4 17.12 -18.03 -12.73
N THR A 5 17.01 -17.49 -13.95
CA THR A 5 17.54 -16.15 -14.25
C THR A 5 16.62 -15.09 -13.65
N SER A 6 17.08 -14.40 -12.60
CA SER A 6 16.35 -13.29 -11.98
C SER A 6 16.73 -11.97 -12.62
N GLN A 7 15.74 -11.08 -12.78
CA GLN A 7 16.00 -9.68 -13.11
C GLN A 7 16.24 -8.90 -11.81
N TYR A 8 17.27 -8.05 -11.82
CA TYR A 8 17.56 -7.13 -10.73
C TYR A 8 17.32 -5.72 -11.23
N PRO A 9 16.42 -4.96 -10.59
CA PRO A 9 16.07 -3.65 -11.10
C PRO A 9 17.19 -2.65 -10.79
N ASN A 10 17.63 -1.92 -11.81
CA ASN A 10 18.53 -0.77 -11.63
C ASN A 10 17.65 0.47 -11.39
N VAL A 11 17.33 0.74 -10.12
CA VAL A 11 16.32 1.75 -9.76
C VAL A 11 16.98 3.05 -9.31
N PRO A 12 16.72 4.19 -9.99
CA PRO A 12 17.13 5.50 -9.51
C PRO A 12 16.28 5.95 -8.31
N ASP A 13 16.77 6.94 -7.56
CA ASP A 13 15.98 7.52 -6.47
C ASP A 13 14.74 8.27 -7.01
N ASP A 14 13.56 7.96 -6.47
CA ASP A 14 12.28 8.58 -6.84
C ASP A 14 11.64 9.28 -5.64
N SER A 15 11.83 10.60 -5.59
CA SER A 15 11.26 11.46 -4.54
C SER A 15 9.73 11.52 -4.55
N ALA A 16 9.08 11.37 -5.71
CA ALA A 16 7.63 11.43 -5.82
C ALA A 16 7.00 10.15 -5.25
N LEU A 17 7.61 9.00 -5.54
CA LEU A 17 7.20 7.70 -4.99
C LEU A 17 7.33 7.67 -3.46
N LYS A 18 8.45 8.18 -2.93
CA LYS A 18 8.67 8.31 -1.48
C LYS A 18 7.55 9.13 -0.83
N LYS A 19 7.29 10.33 -1.36
CA LYS A 19 6.25 11.22 -0.85
C LYS A 19 4.85 10.58 -0.92
N TYR A 20 4.54 9.90 -2.02
CA TYR A 20 3.28 9.20 -2.18
C TYR A 20 3.03 8.17 -1.06
N TYR A 21 4.04 7.33 -0.76
CA TYR A 21 3.90 6.33 0.30
C TYR A 21 3.88 6.91 1.70
N GLU A 22 4.61 8.00 1.96
CA GLU A 22 4.49 8.74 3.22
C GLU A 22 3.06 9.25 3.46
N GLU A 23 2.45 9.86 2.44
CA GLU A 23 1.05 10.33 2.50
C GLU A 23 0.06 9.17 2.62
N PHE A 24 0.29 8.09 1.87
CA PHE A 24 -0.53 6.88 1.91
C PHE A 24 -0.56 6.27 3.31
N TYR A 25 0.60 5.98 3.92
CA TYR A 25 0.67 5.37 5.24
C TYR A 25 0.16 6.30 6.35
N LYS A 26 0.39 7.61 6.23
CA LYS A 26 -0.22 8.59 7.14
C LYS A 26 -1.75 8.52 7.12
N ALA A 27 -2.35 8.39 5.94
CA ALA A 27 -3.80 8.18 5.81
C ALA A 27 -4.23 6.76 6.26
N PHE A 28 -3.39 5.75 6.02
CA PHE A 28 -3.61 4.37 6.45
C PHE A 28 -3.58 4.23 7.98
N ASP A 29 -2.85 5.05 8.70
CA ASP A 29 -2.73 4.91 10.15
C ASP A 29 -3.70 5.80 10.93
N THR A 30 -4.39 6.72 10.24
CA THR A 30 -5.34 7.65 10.83
C THR A 30 -6.79 7.16 10.64
N PRO A 31 -7.51 6.76 11.71
CA PRO A 31 -8.88 6.25 11.60
C PRO A 31 -9.84 7.24 10.94
N GLU A 32 -9.68 8.54 11.19
CA GLU A 32 -10.56 9.60 10.68
C GLU A 32 -10.27 9.93 9.20
N ALA A 33 -9.09 9.56 8.68
CA ALA A 33 -8.65 9.90 7.34
C ALA A 33 -9.18 8.94 6.25
N ARG A 34 -10.37 8.34 6.46
CA ARG A 34 -10.92 7.29 5.57
C ARG A 34 -11.09 7.77 4.12
N GLU A 35 -11.56 9.00 3.93
CA GLU A 35 -11.70 9.61 2.60
C GLU A 35 -10.35 9.88 1.93
N LYS A 36 -9.36 10.38 2.69
CA LYS A 36 -8.00 10.58 2.18
C LYS A 36 -7.36 9.26 1.77
N TYR A 37 -7.54 8.21 2.58
CA TYR A 37 -7.05 6.87 2.29
C TYR A 37 -7.59 6.34 0.96
N VAL A 38 -8.90 6.42 0.73
CA VAL A 38 -9.49 5.87 -0.50
C VAL A 38 -9.17 6.67 -1.76
N ASN A 39 -8.76 7.93 -1.62
CA ASN A 39 -8.28 8.74 -2.75
C ASN A 39 -6.93 8.28 -3.33
N HIS A 40 -6.18 7.44 -2.61
CA HIS A 40 -4.98 6.80 -3.14
C HIS A 40 -5.30 5.64 -4.11
N PHE A 41 -6.57 5.24 -4.25
CA PHE A 41 -6.98 4.17 -5.15
C PHE A 41 -7.74 4.74 -6.35
N ARG A 42 -7.56 4.14 -7.53
CA ARG A 42 -8.42 4.39 -8.69
C ARG A 42 -9.85 3.91 -8.39
N ASP A 43 -10.84 4.46 -9.12
CA ASP A 43 -12.25 4.10 -8.93
C ASP A 43 -12.51 2.60 -9.14
N ASP A 44 -11.74 1.96 -10.02
CA ASP A 44 -11.80 0.54 -10.40
C ASP A 44 -10.73 -0.34 -9.71
N ALA A 45 -10.03 0.20 -8.70
CA ALA A 45 -8.95 -0.53 -8.04
C ALA A 45 -9.43 -1.84 -7.39
N THR A 46 -8.60 -2.88 -7.49
CA THR A 46 -8.79 -4.13 -6.75
C THR A 46 -7.80 -4.18 -5.59
N MET A 47 -8.30 -4.44 -4.38
CA MET A 47 -7.46 -4.61 -3.21
C MET A 47 -7.62 -6.02 -2.64
N ILE A 48 -6.49 -6.67 -2.39
CA ILE A 48 -6.41 -8.03 -1.88
C ILE A 48 -5.65 -7.99 -0.55
N MET A 49 -6.27 -8.47 0.53
CA MET A 49 -5.66 -8.62 1.84
C MET A 49 -5.90 -10.03 2.36
N ALA A 50 -4.84 -10.84 2.43
CA ALA A 50 -4.94 -12.27 2.71
C ALA A 50 -5.98 -12.96 1.80
N SER A 51 -7.04 -13.54 2.36
CA SER A 51 -8.12 -14.20 1.60
C SER A 51 -9.24 -13.26 1.17
N LYS A 52 -9.24 -11.99 1.59
CA LYS A 52 -10.29 -11.01 1.26
C LYS A 52 -9.90 -10.23 0.01
N MET A 53 -10.81 -10.15 -0.95
CA MET A 53 -10.72 -9.31 -2.14
C MET A 53 -11.90 -8.35 -2.16
N VAL A 54 -11.62 -7.08 -2.46
CA VAL A 54 -12.63 -6.04 -2.71
C VAL A 54 -12.30 -5.30 -3.99
N LYS A 55 -13.33 -4.87 -4.71
CA LYS A 55 -13.22 -4.20 -6.00
C LYS A 55 -13.88 -2.85 -5.93
N SER A 56 -13.27 -1.84 -6.54
CA SER A 56 -13.69 -0.44 -6.53
C SER A 56 -13.43 0.33 -5.24
N ARG A 57 -13.33 1.66 -5.38
CA ARG A 57 -13.11 2.60 -4.27
C ARG A 57 -14.20 2.51 -3.17
N PRO A 58 -15.52 2.43 -3.49
CA PRO A 58 -16.56 2.26 -2.47
C PRO A 58 -16.42 0.98 -1.62
N GLU A 59 -16.06 -0.16 -2.22
CA GLU A 59 -15.87 -1.39 -1.44
C GLU A 59 -14.62 -1.31 -0.56
N ILE A 60 -13.54 -0.69 -1.06
CA ILE A 60 -12.33 -0.40 -0.28
C ILE A 60 -12.67 0.47 0.93
N LEU A 61 -13.52 1.51 0.76
CA LEU A 61 -13.96 2.38 1.86
C LEU A 61 -14.76 1.60 2.92
N ASN A 62 -15.72 0.78 2.50
CA ASN A 62 -16.53 -0.01 3.43
C ASN A 62 -15.70 -1.02 4.20
N MET A 63 -14.78 -1.70 3.50
CA MET A 63 -13.86 -2.64 4.11
C MET A 63 -12.95 -1.95 5.15
N ARG A 64 -12.46 -0.74 4.83
CA ARG A 64 -11.67 0.08 5.72
C ARG A 64 -12.44 0.51 6.98
N LYS A 65 -13.73 0.87 6.85
CA LYS A 65 -14.60 1.20 8.00
C LYS A 65 -14.71 0.00 8.94
N SER A 66 -15.00 -1.18 8.41
CA SER A 66 -15.11 -2.44 9.17
C SER A 66 -13.80 -2.82 9.87
N MET A 67 -12.63 -2.58 9.28
CA MET A 67 -11.34 -2.85 9.96
C MET A 67 -11.18 -2.03 11.24
N TRP A 68 -11.55 -0.75 11.23
CA TRP A 68 -11.41 0.15 12.38
C TRP A 68 -12.44 -0.11 13.49
N GLU A 69 -13.46 -0.94 13.28
CA GLU A 69 -14.35 -1.40 14.36
C GLU A 69 -13.64 -2.36 15.32
N HIS A 70 -12.54 -2.97 14.87
CA HIS A 70 -11.83 -4.03 15.60
C HIS A 70 -10.36 -3.71 15.89
N VAL A 71 -9.86 -2.57 15.43
CA VAL A 71 -8.45 -2.16 15.57
C VAL A 71 -8.41 -0.81 16.28
N ALA A 72 -7.78 -0.75 17.45
CA ALA A 72 -7.62 0.51 18.19
C ALA A 72 -6.53 1.39 17.57
N SER A 73 -5.38 0.79 17.28
CA SER A 73 -4.22 1.40 16.62
C SER A 73 -3.53 0.32 15.77
N ARG A 74 -2.90 0.73 14.67
CA ARG A 74 -2.04 -0.15 13.87
C ARG A 74 -1.06 0.65 13.04
N PRO A 75 -0.04 1.27 13.65
CA PRO A 75 0.92 2.06 12.90
C PRO A 75 1.76 1.16 11.99
N HIS A 76 1.95 1.59 10.76
CA HIS A 76 2.82 0.92 9.80
C HIS A 76 4.20 1.58 9.81
N LYS A 77 5.24 0.76 9.71
CA LYS A 77 6.62 1.22 9.55
C LYS A 77 7.20 0.65 8.27
N PRO A 78 6.95 1.28 7.10
CA PRO A 78 7.57 0.85 5.84
C PRO A 78 9.08 1.07 5.96
N GLU A 79 9.88 0.00 5.87
CA GLU A 79 11.34 0.08 6.01
C GLU A 79 12.02 0.11 4.64
N LYS A 80 11.44 -0.56 3.64
CA LYS A 80 11.97 -0.62 2.29
C LYS A 80 10.84 -0.60 1.26
N ILE A 81 11.04 0.17 0.19
CA ILE A 81 10.15 0.24 -0.97
C ILE A 81 11.02 -0.10 -2.19
N PHE A 82 10.61 -1.12 -2.95
CA PHE A 82 11.34 -1.66 -4.09
C PHE A 82 10.50 -1.55 -5.36
N PRO A 83 10.76 -0.56 -6.23
CA PRO A 83 10.20 -0.55 -7.57
C PRO A 83 10.72 -1.72 -8.40
N PHE A 84 9.87 -2.29 -9.25
CA PHE A 84 10.26 -3.42 -10.13
C PHE A 84 11.14 -2.99 -11.32
N GLY A 85 11.42 -1.69 -11.46
CA GLY A 85 12.28 -1.11 -12.50
C GLY A 85 12.23 0.42 -12.49
N PRO A 86 12.97 1.09 -13.40
CA PRO A 86 12.84 2.54 -13.63
C PRO A 86 11.41 2.90 -14.06
N ASN A 87 10.81 3.91 -13.44
CA ASN A 87 9.44 4.37 -13.72
C ASN A 87 8.37 3.26 -13.62
N ALA A 88 8.58 2.26 -12.74
CA ALA A 88 7.65 1.15 -12.61
C ALA A 88 6.33 1.57 -11.96
N ASP A 89 5.22 1.05 -12.48
CA ASP A 89 3.88 1.14 -11.88
C ASP A 89 3.68 0.11 -10.75
N GLU A 90 4.66 -0.77 -10.56
CA GLU A 90 4.64 -1.86 -9.57
C GLU A 90 5.77 -1.69 -8.56
N VAL A 91 5.43 -1.82 -7.28
CA VAL A 91 6.39 -1.78 -6.18
C VAL A 91 6.08 -2.86 -5.14
N MET A 92 7.12 -3.33 -4.47
CA MET A 92 7.02 -4.14 -3.26
C MET A 92 7.40 -3.29 -2.05
N ILE A 93 6.62 -3.41 -0.97
CA ILE A 93 6.89 -2.72 0.29
C ILE A 93 7.16 -3.77 1.37
N LEU A 94 8.26 -3.59 2.10
CA LEU A 94 8.64 -4.41 3.23
C LEU A 94 8.68 -3.56 4.50
N GLY A 95 7.98 -4.01 5.53
CA GLY A 95 7.99 -3.40 6.85
C GLY A 95 6.93 -4.00 7.76
N PRO A 96 7.06 -3.85 9.09
CA PRO A 96 6.05 -4.33 10.01
C PRO A 96 4.83 -3.41 10.05
N SER A 97 3.66 -4.01 10.33
CA SER A 97 2.59 -3.30 11.05
C SER A 97 2.81 -3.53 12.53
N LEU A 98 2.96 -2.47 13.30
CA LEU A 98 3.08 -2.55 14.74
C LEU A 98 1.66 -2.74 15.31
N THR A 99 1.54 -3.65 16.27
CA THR A 99 0.34 -3.79 17.09
C THR A 99 0.72 -3.37 18.50
N ASP A 100 -0.10 -2.52 19.11
CA ASP A 100 -0.07 -2.36 20.57
C ASP A 100 -0.58 -3.64 21.25
#